data_AF-A0A3D9JMY4-F1
#
_entry.id   AF-A0A3D9JMY4-F1
#
_cell.length_a   1.000
_cell.length_b   1.000
_cell.length_c   1.000
_cell.angle_alpha   90.00
_cell.angle_beta   90.00
_cell.angle_gamma   90.00
#
_symmetry.space_group_name_H-M   'P 1'
#
loop_
_entity.id
_entity.type
_entity.pdbx_description
1 polymer ?
#
loop_
_entity_poly.entity_id
_entity_poly.type
_entity_poly.pdbx_seq_one_letter_code
_entity_poly.pdbx_strand_id
1 'polypeptide(L)' 'MIPLSHSLPYDILMQDVIAQECPYCRSSNVRLPLTPEEVRDMYGGARKRTIVFPCCQGTLRIIDADRDYLLANRAIR' A
#
# COMPACT_ATOMS: atom_id res chain seq x y z
N MET A 1 7.78 -16.03 5.33
CA MET A 1 6.42 -16.20 4.79
C MET A 1 5.61 -15.01 5.27
N ILE A 2 5.18 -14.13 4.37
CA ILE A 2 4.45 -12.91 4.71
C ILE A 2 2.98 -13.28 4.96
N PRO A 3 2.34 -12.81 6.04
CA PRO A 3 0.91 -13.03 6.25
C PRO A 3 0.08 -12.29 5.19
N LEU A 4 -0.77 -13.02 4.45
CA LEU A 4 -1.74 -12.45 3.50
C LEU A 4 -2.69 -11.42 4.14
N SER A 5 -2.86 -11.49 5.46
CA SER A 5 -3.63 -10.53 6.25
C SER A 5 -3.00 -9.13 6.29
N HIS A 6 -1.71 -8.99 5.97
CA HIS A 6 -1.00 -7.70 6.00
C HIS A 6 -0.72 -7.14 4.60
N SER A 7 -0.88 -7.95 3.55
CA SER A 7 -0.57 -7.57 2.17
C SER A 7 -1.71 -6.74 1.55
N LEU A 8 -1.37 -5.57 1.02
CA LEU A 8 -2.27 -4.71 0.26
C LEU A 8 -1.90 -4.76 -1.23
N PRO A 9 -2.73 -5.36 -2.09
CA PRO A 9 -2.49 -5.40 -3.53
C PRO A 9 -2.58 -4.00 -4.14
N TYR A 10 -1.66 -3.70 -5.05
CA TYR A 10 -1.65 -2.43 -5.77
C TYR A 10 -1.27 -2.60 -7.24
N ASP A 11 -1.65 -1.62 -8.05
CA ASP A 11 -1.23 -1.48 -9.44
C ASP A 11 -0.57 -0.13 -9.67
N ILE A 12 0.33 -0.06 -10.66
CA ILE A 12 0.89 1.20 -11.14
C ILE A 12 0.22 1.53 -12.47
N LEU A 13 -0.55 2.60 -12.49
CA LEU A 13 -1.17 3.14 -13.70
C LEU A 13 -0.51 4.48 -14.04
N MET A 14 0.25 4.49 -15.14
CA MET A 14 1.08 5.63 -15.57
C MET A 14 2.11 6.08 -14.52
N GLN A 15 1.73 7.00 -13.63
CA GLN A 15 2.57 7.52 -12.55
C GLN A 15 1.89 7.41 -11.18
N ASP A 16 0.69 6.82 -11.12
CA ASP A 16 -0.10 6.71 -9.91
C ASP A 16 -0.07 5.27 -9.39
N VAL A 17 0.02 5.15 -8.06
CA VAL A 17 -0.08 3.88 -7.35
C VAL A 17 -1.52 3.72 -6.88
N ILE A 18 -2.20 2.67 -7.32
CA ILE A 18 -3.62 2.43 -7.04
C ILE A 18 -3.76 1.16 -6.21
N ALA A 19 -4.38 1.26 -5.03
CA ALA A 19 -4.78 0.08 -4.26
C ALA A 19 -6.07 -0.50 -4.83
N GLN A 20 -6.10 -1.82 -5.01
CA GLN A 20 -7.29 -2.53 -5.50
C GLN A 20 -8.51 -2.32 -4.59
N GLU A 21 -8.31 -2.36 -3.28
CA GLU A 21 -9.36 -2.14 -2.28
C GLU A 21 -8.78 -1.49 -1.02
N CYS A 22 -9.48 -0.48 -0.48
CA CYS A 22 -9.16 0.14 0.79
C CYS A 22 -9.56 -0.77 1.97
N PRO A 23 -8.66 -1.11 2.90
CA PRO A 23 -8.97 -2.02 4.00
C PRO A 23 -9.89 -1.43 5.07
N TYR A 24 -10.17 -0.13 5.03
CA TYR A 24 -11.01 0.57 6.00
C TYR A 24 -12.45 0.70 5.53
N CYS A 25 -12.66 1.34 4.38
CA CYS A 25 -13.98 1.66 3.83
C CYS A 25 -14.37 0.78 2.63
N ARG A 26 -13.52 -0.17 2.23
CA ARG A 26 -13.74 -1.10 1.11
C ARG A 26 -13.99 -0.43 -0.24
N SER A 27 -13.55 0.82 -0.40
CA SER A 27 -13.55 1.50 -1.69
C SER A 27 -12.56 0.82 -2.62
N SER A 28 -12.98 0.54 -3.85
CA SER A 28 -12.12 -0.05 -4.89
C SER A 28 -11.32 1.00 -5.64
N ASN A 29 -10.16 0.62 -6.21
CA ASN A 29 -9.31 1.46 -7.06
C ASN A 29 -8.93 2.80 -6.41
N VAL A 30 -8.39 2.75 -5.20
CA VAL A 30 -8.03 3.96 -4.44
C VAL A 30 -6.61 4.40 -4.77
N ARG A 31 -6.48 5.62 -5.31
CA ARG A 31 -5.18 6.26 -5.52
C ARG A 31 -4.48 6.49 -4.19
N LEU A 32 -3.30 5.92 -4.04
CA LEU A 32 -2.43 6.11 -2.88
C LEU A 32 -1.59 7.37 -3.06
N PRO A 33 -1.28 8.10 -1.96
CA PRO A 33 -0.36 9.24 -2.00
C PRO A 33 1.10 8.74 -2.04
N LEU A 34 1.44 7.97 -3.07
CA LEU A 34 2.76 7.39 -3.31
C LEU A 34 3.11 7.50 -4.79
N THR A 35 4.39 7.70 -5.09
CA THR A 35 4.92 7.52 -6.45
C THR A 35 5.48 6.10 -6.65
N PRO A 36 5.57 5.61 -7.90
CA PRO A 36 6.20 4.32 -8.20
C PRO A 36 7.67 4.23 -7.77
N GLU A 37 8.37 5.35 -7.68
CA GLU A 37 9.75 5.41 -7.17
C GLU A 37 9.79 5.21 -5.66
N GLU A 38 8.87 5.85 -4.94
CA GLU A 38 8.76 5.68 -3.49
C GLU A 38 8.37 4.25 -3.10
N VAL A 39 7.59 3.57 -3.95
CA VAL A 39 7.29 2.13 -3.78
C VAL A 39 8.55 1.29 -3.95
N ARG A 40 9.33 1.53 -5.01
CA ARG A 40 10.60 0.82 -5.27
C ARG A 40 11.62 1.03 -4.15
N ASP A 41 11.67 2.23 -3.57
CA ASP A 41 12.51 2.57 -2.41
C ASP A 41 12.19 1.75 -1.15
N MET A 42 10.98 1.20 -1.05
CA MET A 42 10.55 0.37 0.08
C MET A 42 10.87 -1.11 -0.11
N TYR A 43 11.36 -1.54 -1.29
CA TYR A 43 11.65 -2.94 -1.57
C TYR A 43 12.72 -3.50 -0.62
N GLY A 44 12.44 -4.68 -0.05
CA GLY A 44 13.33 -5.34 0.90
C GLY A 44 13.37 -4.64 2.27
N GLY A 45 12.35 -3.84 2.59
CA GLY A 45 12.20 -3.16 3.87
C GLY A 45 13.21 -2.03 4.13
N ALA A 46 13.89 -1.54 3.09
CA ALA A 46 14.92 -0.50 3.21
C ALA A 46 14.35 0.83 3.73
N ARG A 47 13.10 1.14 3.38
CA ARG A 47 12.36 2.32 3.85
C ARG A 47 10.95 1.94 4.27
N LYS A 48 10.43 2.65 5.26
CA LYS A 48 9.06 2.50 5.78
C LYS A 48 8.32 3.80 5.59
N ARG A 49 7.05 3.75 5.19
CA ARG A 49 6.24 4.95 4.97
C ARG A 49 4.86 4.81 5.56
N THR A 50 4.30 5.92 6.00
CA THR A 50 2.91 6.00 6.43
C THR A 50 2.13 6.72 5.35
N ILE A 51 1.07 6.08 4.86
CA ILE A 51 0.17 6.65 3.87
C ILE A 51 -1.19 6.94 4.50
N VAL A 52 -1.84 7.97 3.99
CA VAL A 52 -3.20 8.33 4.35
C VAL A 52 -4.09 8.08 3.15
N PHE A 53 -5.09 7.21 3.30
CA PHE A 53 -6.03 6.89 2.23
C PHE A 53 -6.96 8.09 1.98
N PRO A 54 -7.04 8.63 0.75
CA PRO A 54 -7.87 9.81 0.48
C PRO A 54 -9.38 9.56 0.64
N CYS A 55 -9.83 8.31 0.47
CA CYS A 55 -11.25 7.93 0.53
C CYS A 55 -11.86 7.98 1.94
N CYS A 56 -11.08 7.69 2.98
CA CYS A 56 -11.57 7.59 4.36
C CYS A 56 -10.64 8.20 5.40
N GLN A 57 -9.54 8.82 4.97
CA GLN A 57 -8.47 9.35 5.82
C GLN A 57 -7.83 8.29 6.75
N GLY A 58 -8.00 7.01 6.40
CA GLY A 58 -7.40 5.88 7.12
C GLY A 58 -5.88 5.91 6.98
N THR A 59 -5.16 5.70 8.07
CA THR A 59 -3.69 5.78 8.08
C THR A 59 -3.08 4.39 8.14
N LEU A 60 -2.29 4.01 7.14
CA LEU A 60 -1.63 2.71 7.08
C LEU A 60 -0.11 2.87 7.00
N ARG A 61 0.62 2.14 7.85
CA ARG A 61 2.08 2.12 7.84
C ARG A 61 2.56 0.93 7.02
N ILE A 62 3.22 1.22 5.91
CA ILE A 62 3.88 0.28 5.02
C ILE A 62 5.31 0.06 5.51
N ILE A 63 5.67 -1.21 5.71
CA ILE A 63 6.96 -1.62 6.26
C ILE A 63 7.87 -2.30 5.24
N ASP A 64 7.31 -2.76 4.14
CA ASP A 64 7.99 -3.38 3.00
C ASP A 64 7.08 -3.27 1.77
N ALA A 65 7.64 -3.49 0.58
CA ALA A 65 6.89 -3.60 -0.66
C ALA A 65 7.56 -4.60 -1.60
N ASP A 66 6.77 -5.24 -2.45
CA ASP A 66 7.26 -5.99 -3.61
C ASP A 66 6.59 -5.46 -4.89
N ARG A 67 6.61 -6.24 -5.98
CA ARG A 67 6.07 -5.80 -7.27
C ARG A 67 4.56 -5.63 -7.29
N ASP A 68 3.83 -6.35 -6.43
CA ASP A 68 2.37 -6.50 -6.52
C ASP A 68 1.67 -6.17 -5.18
N TYR A 69 2.42 -6.14 -4.07
CA TYR A 69 1.90 -5.96 -2.72
C TYR A 69 2.70 -4.95 -1.90
N LEU A 70 1.98 -4.11 -1.16
CA LEU A 70 2.52 -3.33 -0.05
C LEU A 70 2.30 -4.09 1.26
N LEU A 71 3.33 -4.18 2.10
CA LEU A 71 3.25 -4.87 3.38
C LEU A 71 2.92 -3.90 4.51
N ALA A 72 1.78 -4.10 5.17
CA ALA A 72 1.41 -3.32 6.34
C ALA A 72 2.08 -3.82 7.64
N ASN A 73 2.26 -2.89 8.59
CA ASN A 73 2.72 -3.23 9.95
C ASN A 73 1.67 -3.97 10.80
N ARG A 74 0.43 -4.07 10.33
CA ARG A 74 -0.71 -4.63 11.04
C ARG A 74 -1.62 -5.39 10.08
N ALA A 75 -2.48 -6.25 10.61
CA ALA A 75 -3.52 -6.90 9.83
C ALA A 75 -4.51 -5.85 9.28
N ILE A 76 -4.82 -6.00 7.99
CA ILE A 76 -5.74 -5.17 7.21
C ILE A 76 -6.88 -6.01 6.59
N ARG A 77 -6.86 -7.32 6.82
CA ARG A 77 -7.89 -8.29 6.45
C ARG A 77 -8.13 -9.24 7.62
#